data_AF-A0A521W8Y3-F1
#
_entry.id   AF-A0A521W8Y3-F1
#
_cell.length_a   1.000
_cell.length_b   1.000
_cell.length_c   1.000
_cell.angle_alpha   90.00
_cell.angle_beta   90.00
_cell.angle_gamma   90.00
#
_symmetry.space_group_name_H-M   'P 1'
#
loop_
_entity.id
_entity.type
_entity.pdbx_description
1 polymer ?
#
loop_
_entity_poly.entity_id
_entity_poly.type
_entity_poly.pdbx_seq_one_letter_code
_entity_poly.pdbx_strand_id
1 'polypeptide(L)'
;MKFPVPHDVKAKTIPGTEGWERMYPYQYQFVTDDPVRNQYEKETFWFYDGLHYPEPLYPFDTIWDEAWFLALSQYNNRIFMVPPVRGVDHRMINGYVYISPVPVKNPEEIGSRV
;
A
#
# COMPACT_ATOMS: atom_id res chain seq x y z
N MET A 1 4.15 12.99 -17.61
CA MET A 1 4.78 11.84 -16.95
C MET A 1 3.65 10.96 -16.41
N LYS A 2 3.66 9.64 -16.65
CA LYS A 2 2.61 8.71 -16.14
C LYS A 2 3.25 7.87 -15.03
N PHE A 3 2.57 7.72 -13.90
CA PHE A 3 3.02 6.79 -12.86
C PHE A 3 2.95 5.35 -13.38
N PRO A 4 3.93 4.49 -13.05
CA PRO A 4 3.89 3.10 -13.43
C PRO A 4 2.74 2.39 -12.70
N VAL A 5 2.09 1.45 -13.38
CA VAL A 5 1.12 0.54 -12.74
C VAL A 5 1.93 -0.53 -12.01
N PRO A 6 1.83 -0.69 -10.67
CA PRO A 6 2.71 -1.61 -9.95
C PRO A 6 2.59 -3.07 -10.39
N HIS A 7 1.40 -3.54 -10.80
CA HIS A 7 1.25 -4.87 -11.39
C HIS A 7 2.04 -5.07 -12.70
N ASP A 8 2.31 -3.98 -13.43
CA ASP A 8 3.11 -3.98 -14.66
C ASP A 8 4.59 -3.70 -14.36
N VAL A 9 4.88 -3.11 -13.20
CA VAL A 9 6.23 -3.13 -12.61
C VAL A 9 6.48 -4.58 -12.22
N LYS A 10 6.91 -5.35 -13.21
CA LYS A 10 7.66 -6.55 -12.91
C LYS A 10 8.71 -6.12 -11.90
N ALA A 11 8.78 -6.82 -10.77
CA ALA A 11 10.05 -6.94 -10.10
C ALA A 11 11.00 -7.37 -11.20
N LYS A 12 11.68 -6.43 -11.87
CA LYS A 12 12.86 -6.76 -12.64
C LYS A 12 13.68 -7.42 -11.57
N THR A 13 13.80 -8.74 -11.66
CA THR A 13 14.56 -9.50 -10.69
C THR A 13 15.94 -8.88 -10.76
N ILE A 14 16.23 -8.03 -9.77
CA ILE A 14 17.54 -7.47 -9.61
C ILE A 14 18.34 -8.71 -9.26
N PRO A 15 19.38 -9.08 -10.02
CA PRO A 15 20.07 -10.34 -9.77
C PRO A 15 20.42 -10.50 -8.28
N GLY A 16 19.94 -11.57 -7.66
CA GLY A 16 20.02 -11.79 -6.20
C GLY A 16 18.75 -11.50 -5.41
N THR A 17 17.69 -10.97 -6.02
CA THR A 17 16.37 -10.72 -5.39
C THR A 17 15.31 -11.76 -5.79
N GLU A 18 15.70 -12.87 -6.40
CA GLU A 18 14.80 -13.97 -6.73
C GLU A 18 14.03 -14.44 -5.48
N GLY A 19 12.70 -14.45 -5.57
CA GLY A 19 11.84 -14.90 -4.48
C GLY A 19 11.79 -13.96 -3.28
N TRP A 20 12.15 -12.68 -3.43
CA TRP A 20 12.04 -11.64 -2.39
C TRP A 20 10.66 -11.60 -1.74
N GLU A 21 9.62 -12.01 -2.46
CA GLU A 21 8.23 -12.09 -2.01
C GLU A 21 8.10 -12.86 -0.69
N ARG A 22 8.90 -13.93 -0.51
CA ARG A 22 8.88 -14.78 0.68
C ARG A 22 9.40 -14.08 1.94
N MET A 23 10.12 -12.98 1.78
CA MET A 23 10.70 -12.24 2.90
C MET A 23 9.66 -11.38 3.61
N TYR A 24 8.56 -11.04 2.93
CA TYR A 24 7.53 -10.15 3.47
C TYR A 24 6.22 -10.92 3.69
N PRO A 25 5.37 -10.46 4.63
CA PRO A 25 4.05 -11.03 4.82
C PRO A 25 3.19 -10.98 3.54
N TYR A 26 2.29 -11.95 3.37
CA TYR A 26 1.51 -12.11 2.13
C TYR A 26 0.63 -10.90 1.79
N GLN A 27 0.22 -10.11 2.80
CA GLN A 27 -0.56 -8.88 2.61
C GLN A 27 0.21 -7.73 1.95
N TYR A 28 1.54 -7.84 1.82
CA TYR A 28 2.37 -6.86 1.12
C TYR A 28 2.50 -7.11 -0.37
N GLN A 29 2.20 -8.30 -0.86
CA GLN A 29 2.41 -8.64 -2.28
C GLN A 29 1.29 -8.10 -3.16
N PHE A 30 1.58 -7.62 -4.36
CA PHE A 30 0.55 -7.48 -5.39
C PHE A 30 0.17 -8.88 -5.88
N VAL A 31 -1.11 -9.25 -5.79
CA VAL A 31 -1.57 -10.63 -6.05
C VAL A 31 -2.29 -10.76 -7.37
N THR A 32 -2.27 -11.97 -7.94
CA THR A 32 -2.97 -12.31 -9.19
C THR A 32 -3.90 -13.52 -9.04
N ASP A 33 -3.79 -14.23 -7.93
CA ASP A 33 -4.51 -15.46 -7.58
C ASP A 33 -5.79 -15.21 -6.77
N ASP A 34 -5.90 -14.05 -6.12
CA ASP A 34 -7.15 -13.57 -5.50
C ASP A 34 -7.84 -12.55 -6.42
N PRO A 35 -9.01 -12.87 -7.02
CA PRO A 35 -9.68 -11.99 -7.97
C PRO A 35 -10.22 -10.70 -7.32
N VAL A 36 -10.63 -10.75 -6.05
CA VAL A 36 -11.18 -9.58 -5.34
C VAL A 36 -10.07 -8.60 -5.02
N ARG A 37 -8.96 -9.11 -4.47
CA ARG A 37 -7.80 -8.28 -4.15
C ARG A 37 -7.09 -7.78 -5.42
N ASN A 38 -6.97 -8.61 -6.45
CA ASN A 38 -6.39 -8.19 -7.73
C ASN A 38 -7.22 -7.08 -8.40
N GLN A 39 -8.55 -7.17 -8.37
CA GLN A 39 -9.40 -6.09 -8.89
C GLN A 39 -9.22 -4.80 -8.08
N TYR A 40 -9.25 -4.89 -6.75
CA TYR A 40 -9.01 -3.74 -5.87
C TYR A 40 -7.67 -3.07 -6.18
N GLU A 41 -6.59 -3.84 -6.31
CA GLU A 41 -5.25 -3.31 -6.55
C GLU A 41 -5.13 -2.63 -7.93
N LYS A 42 -5.80 -3.17 -8.97
CA LYS A 42 -5.85 -2.57 -10.32
C LYS A 42 -6.63 -1.28 -10.41
N GLU A 43 -7.70 -1.14 -9.63
CA GLU A 43 -8.53 0.07 -9.57
C GLU A 43 -7.95 1.15 -8.64
N THR A 44 -6.96 0.78 -7.83
CA THR A 44 -6.33 1.65 -6.85
C THR A 44 -5.10 2.35 -7.43
N PHE A 45 -4.97 3.64 -7.14
CA PHE A 45 -3.76 4.38 -7.49
C PHE A 45 -2.67 4.10 -6.45
N TRP A 46 -1.52 3.62 -6.89
CA TRP A 46 -0.37 3.34 -6.04
C TRP A 46 0.82 4.18 -6.46
N PHE A 47 1.61 4.62 -5.48
CA PHE A 47 2.86 5.31 -5.74
C PHE A 47 3.95 4.82 -4.82
N TYR A 48 5.19 4.84 -5.33
CA TYR A 48 6.37 4.53 -4.55
C TYR A 48 6.56 5.56 -3.44
N ASP A 49 6.64 5.09 -2.20
CA ASP A 49 6.84 5.94 -1.02
C ASP A 49 8.31 6.19 -0.72
N GLY A 50 9.02 6.75 -1.71
CA GLY A 50 10.44 7.09 -1.57
C GLY A 50 10.72 8.24 -0.59
N LEU A 51 9.69 8.94 -0.12
CA LEU A 51 9.84 9.99 0.89
C LEU A 51 10.14 9.39 2.26
N HIS A 52 9.40 8.33 2.66
CA HIS A 52 9.57 7.68 3.95
C HIS A 52 10.49 6.44 3.85
N TYR A 53 10.45 5.74 2.72
CA TYR A 53 11.23 4.52 2.46
C TYR A 53 12.05 4.69 1.18
N PRO A 54 13.14 5.48 1.21
CA PRO A 54 13.96 5.76 0.01
C PRO A 54 14.74 4.54 -0.50
N GLU A 55 14.91 3.52 0.36
CA GLU A 55 15.66 2.29 0.10
C GLU A 55 14.77 1.07 0.39
N PRO A 56 15.13 -0.13 -0.11
CA PRO A 56 14.39 -1.36 0.20
C PRO A 56 14.27 -1.58 1.70
N LEU A 57 13.03 -1.77 2.18
CA LEU A 57 12.75 -2.01 3.58
C LEU A 57 13.25 -3.40 3.98
N TYR A 58 14.01 -3.50 5.07
CA TYR A 58 14.41 -4.82 5.57
C TYR A 58 13.19 -5.60 6.08
N PRO A 59 13.14 -6.93 5.87
CA PRO A 59 11.98 -7.75 6.25
C PRO A 59 11.51 -7.57 7.71
N PHE A 60 12.44 -7.44 8.65
CA PHE A 60 12.12 -7.26 10.07
C PHE A 60 11.78 -5.82 10.47
N ASP A 61 11.97 -4.85 9.57
CA ASP A 61 11.62 -3.43 9.80
C ASP A 61 10.20 -3.10 9.31
N THR A 62 9.47 -4.09 8.80
CA THR A 62 8.05 -3.98 8.40
C THR A 62 7.14 -3.49 9.52
N ILE A 63 7.56 -3.58 10.78
CA ILE A 63 6.83 -3.06 11.93
C ILE A 63 6.48 -1.57 11.81
N TRP A 64 7.32 -0.76 11.17
CA TRP A 64 7.05 0.67 10.97
C TRP A 64 5.93 0.90 9.96
N ASP A 65 5.92 0.12 8.88
CA ASP A 65 4.87 0.15 7.87
C ASP A 65 3.53 -0.37 8.46
N GLU A 66 3.57 -1.47 9.21
CA GLU A 66 2.38 -2.00 9.91
C GLU A 66 1.81 -0.98 10.91
N ALA A 67 2.67 -0.26 11.63
CA ALA A 67 2.26 0.79 12.55
C ALA A 67 1.50 1.91 11.85
N TRP A 68 1.89 2.29 10.62
CA TRP A 68 1.16 3.28 9.81
C TRP A 68 -0.22 2.79 9.42
N PHE A 69 -0.29 1.57 8.87
CA PHE A 69 -1.55 0.94 8.50
C PHE A 69 -2.53 0.94 9.68
N LEU A 70 -2.07 0.49 10.85
CA LEU A 70 -2.88 0.42 12.06
C LEU A 70 -3.28 1.80 12.58
N ALA A 71 -2.31 2.70 12.76
CA ALA A 71 -2.54 4.01 13.36
C ALA A 71 -3.48 4.86 12.50
N LEU A 72 -3.21 4.99 11.19
CA LEU A 72 -4.05 5.81 10.31
C LEU A 72 -5.44 5.20 10.16
N SER A 73 -5.56 3.87 10.09
CA SER A 73 -6.86 3.20 10.06
C SER A 73 -7.68 3.44 11.32
N GLN A 74 -7.05 3.36 12.50
CA GLN A 74 -7.75 3.62 13.76
C GLN A 74 -8.12 5.09 13.92
N TYR A 75 -7.18 5.99 13.66
CA TYR A 75 -7.39 7.43 13.84
C TYR A 75 -8.49 7.95 12.92
N ASN A 76 -8.42 7.62 11.63
CA ASN A 76 -9.36 8.12 10.62
C ASN A 76 -10.78 7.55 10.77
N ASN A 77 -10.97 6.52 11.59
CA ASN A 77 -12.30 5.96 11.85
C ASN A 77 -12.82 6.23 13.26
N ARG A 78 -11.98 6.55 14.25
CA ARG A 78 -12.38 6.59 15.67
C ARG A 78 -11.86 7.76 16.49
N ILE A 79 -10.87 8.51 16.02
CA ILE A 79 -10.20 9.55 16.83
C ILE A 79 -10.18 10.89 16.09
N PHE A 80 -9.38 10.99 15.03
CA PHE A 80 -9.25 12.18 14.19
C PHE A 80 -9.63 11.79 12.76
N MET A 81 -10.90 12.03 12.43
CA MET A 81 -11.49 11.61 11.17
C MET A 81 -11.01 12.51 10.03
N VAL A 82 -10.16 11.99 9.14
CA VAL A 82 -9.79 12.68 7.91
C VAL A 82 -10.88 12.41 6.87
N PRO A 83 -11.61 13.43 6.36
CA PRO A 83 -12.84 13.21 5.61
C PRO A 83 -12.74 12.29 4.37
N PRO A 84 -11.75 12.44 3.46
CA PRO A 84 -11.71 11.67 2.23
C PRO A 84 -11.12 10.25 2.38
N VAL A 85 -10.60 9.87 3.54
CA VAL A 85 -9.72 8.68 3.64
C VAL A 85 -9.91 7.93 4.95
N ARG A 86 -9.94 6.60 4.89
CA ARG A 86 -10.08 5.73 6.07
C ARG A 86 -8.76 5.21 6.62
N GLY A 87 -7.67 5.34 5.89
CA GLY A 87 -6.36 4.80 6.26
C GLY A 87 -5.42 4.80 5.06
N VAL A 88 -4.36 4.00 5.14
CA VAL A 88 -3.42 3.80 4.04
C VAL A 88 -3.16 2.31 3.89
N ASP A 89 -3.07 1.84 2.67
CA ASP A 89 -2.68 0.48 2.31
C ASP A 89 -1.25 0.47 1.79
N HIS A 90 -0.54 -0.62 2.07
CA HIS A 90 0.84 -0.83 1.66
C HIS A 90 0.99 -2.08 0.80
N ARG A 91 1.88 -2.01 -0.19
CA ARG A 91 2.37 -3.13 -0.98
C ARG A 91 3.87 -2.97 -1.18
N MET A 92 4.55 -4.05 -1.57
CA MET A 92 5.99 -4.04 -1.80
C MET A 92 6.35 -4.67 -3.13
N ILE A 93 7.43 -4.20 -3.72
CA ILE A 93 8.11 -4.82 -4.88
C ILE A 93 9.62 -4.73 -4.63
N ASN A 94 10.32 -5.86 -4.52
CA ASN A 94 11.75 -5.91 -4.18
C ASN A 94 12.10 -5.11 -2.89
N GLY A 95 11.21 -5.10 -1.91
CA GLY A 95 11.37 -4.32 -0.67
C GLY A 95 11.06 -2.82 -0.77
N TYR A 96 10.81 -2.28 -1.97
CA TYR A 96 10.33 -0.91 -2.12
C TYR A 96 8.84 -0.82 -1.80
N VAL A 97 8.48 0.12 -0.94
CA VAL A 97 7.11 0.32 -0.44
C VAL A 97 6.29 1.15 -1.40
N TYR A 98 5.09 0.66 -1.73
CA TYR A 98 4.08 1.35 -2.50
C TYR A 98 2.87 1.59 -1.60
N ILE A 99 2.38 2.84 -1.56
CA ILE A 99 1.25 3.19 -0.71
C ILE A 99 0.06 3.69 -1.51
N SER A 100 -1.12 3.53 -0.93
CA SER A 100 -2.34 4.14 -1.42
C SER A 100 -3.27 4.54 -0.27
N PRO A 101 -3.84 5.76 -0.27
CA PRO A 101 -4.89 6.09 0.69
C PRO A 101 -6.11 5.21 0.44
N VAL A 102 -6.74 4.70 1.50
CA VAL A 102 -8.01 3.95 1.41
C VAL A 102 -9.17 4.94 1.29
N PRO A 103 -9.74 5.17 0.10
CA PRO A 103 -10.63 6.31 -0.11
C PRO A 103 -12.03 6.04 0.45
N VAL A 104 -12.65 7.08 1.00
CA VAL A 104 -14.11 7.12 1.17
C VAL A 104 -14.72 7.45 -0.19
N LYS A 105 -15.46 6.50 -0.79
CA LYS A 105 -16.01 6.68 -2.15
C LYS A 105 -17.33 7.44 -2.20
N ASN A 106 -18.08 7.50 -1.10
CA ASN A 106 -19.38 8.18 -1.04
C ASN A 106 -19.20 9.68 -0.67
N PRO A 107 -19.55 10.64 -1.55
CA PRO A 107 -19.44 12.07 -1.26
C PRO A 107 -20.26 12.52 -0.05
N GLU A 108 -21.43 11.93 0.20
CA GLU A 108 -22.25 12.26 1.37
C GLU A 108 -21.57 11.84 2.66
N GLU A 109 -20.90 10.68 2.64
CA GLU A 109 -20.10 10.23 3.78
C GLU A 109 -18.89 11.15 3.98
N ILE A 110 -18.20 11.59 2.92
CA ILE A 110 -17.13 12.58 3.08
C ILE A 110 -17.67 13.85 3.76
N GLY A 111 -18.86 14.32 3.36
CA GLY A 111 -19.50 15.49 3.94
C GLY A 111 -19.88 15.34 5.41
N SER A 112 -20.28 14.14 5.85
CA SER A 112 -20.62 13.89 7.27
C SER A 112 -19.40 13.75 8.19
N ARG A 113 -18.19 13.73 7.62
CA ARG A 113 -16.91 13.59 8.33
C ARG A 113 -16.20 14.94 8.59
N VAL A 114 -16.87 16.08 8.34
CA VAL A 114 -16.37 17.47 8.54
C VAL A 114 -17.12 18.16 9.68
#